data_AF-A0A7G2TQ75-F1
#
_entry.id   AF-A0A7G2TQ75-F1
#
_cell.length_a   1.000
_cell.length_b   1.000
_cell.length_c   1.000
_cell.angle_alpha   90.00
_cell.angle_beta   90.00
_cell.angle_gamma   90.00
#
_symmetry.space_group_name_H-M   'P 1'
#
loop_
_entity.id
_entity.type
_entity.pdbx_description
1 polymer ?
#
loop_
_entity_poly.entity_id
_entity_poly.type
_entity_poly.pdbx_seq_one_letter_code
_entity_poly.pdbx_strand_id
1 'polypeptide(L)' 'MPERWTQNEMLILAARGLGKVDRDGPRGATLVSQQEVEAMAGALACFGLVPIPPGAAVPDTLIIATEEPIT' A
#
# COMPACT_ATOMS: atom_id res chain seq x y z
N MET A 1 22.51 2.76 0.50
CA MET A 1 21.66 3.88 0.02
C MET A 1 20.96 4.47 1.23
N PRO A 2 20.85 5.80 1.38
CA PRO A 2 19.92 6.34 2.36
C PRO A 2 18.50 5.87 2.01
N GLU A 3 17.72 5.52 3.01
CA GLU A 3 16.38 5.00 2.83
C GLU A 3 15.48 6.13 2.28
N ARG A 4 14.93 5.93 1.08
CA ARG A 4 14.16 6.97 0.37
C ARG A 4 12.88 7.36 1.11
N TRP A 5 12.32 6.41 1.87
CA TRP A 5 11.08 6.53 2.60
C TRP A 5 11.18 5.80 3.93
N THR A 6 10.45 6.26 4.93
CA THR A 6 10.10 5.43 6.10
C THR A 6 9.12 4.33 5.68
N GLN A 7 9.02 3.26 6.48
CA GLN A 7 8.08 2.17 6.22
C GLN A 7 6.62 2.66 6.12
N ASN A 8 6.22 3.60 6.98
CA ASN A 8 4.87 4.16 6.96
C ASN A 8 4.61 4.96 5.67
N GLU A 9 5.55 5.83 5.27
CA GLU A 9 5.42 6.58 4.01
C GLU A 9 5.32 5.65 2.80
N MET A 10 6.12 4.57 2.77
CA MET A 10 6.05 3.56 1.73
C MET A 10 4.67 2.88 1.68
N LEU A 11 4.11 2.48 2.83
CA LEU A 11 2.80 1.83 2.90
C LEU A 11 1.67 2.80 2.51
N ILE A 12 1.75 4.08 2.89
CA ILE A 12 0.79 5.10 2.46
C ILE A 12 0.84 5.28 0.94
N LEU A 13 2.03 5.34 0.35
CA LEU A 13 2.20 5.45 -1.10
C LEU A 13 1.65 4.22 -1.82
N ALA A 14 1.92 3.02 -1.31
CA ALA A 14 1.37 1.77 -1.83
C ALA A 14 -0.16 1.76 -1.77
N ALA A 15 -0.75 2.15 -0.64
CA ALA A 15 -2.19 2.21 -0.45
C ALA A 15 -2.87 3.19 -1.41
N ARG A 16 -2.28 4.37 -1.62
CA ARG A 16 -2.78 5.36 -2.58
C ARG A 16 -2.60 4.91 -4.04
N GLY A 17 -1.45 4.31 -4.34
CA GLY A 17 -1.13 3.77 -5.66
C GLY A 17 -2.14 2.72 -6.07
N LEU A 18 -2.39 1.75 -5.18
CA LEU A 18 -3.36 0.68 -5.42
C LEU A 18 -4.80 1.20 -5.45
N GLY A 19 -5.18 2.12 -4.55
CA GLY A 19 -6.52 2.69 -4.55
C GLY A 19 -6.87 3.47 -5.83
N LYS A 20 -5.86 4.06 -6.50
CA LYS A 20 -6.03 4.64 -7.84
C LYS A 20 -6.24 3.55 -8.90
N VAL A 21 -5.45 2.47 -8.87
CA VAL A 21 -5.58 1.33 -9.80
C VAL A 21 -6.93 0.65 -9.64
N ASP A 22 -7.41 0.42 -8.42
CA ASP A 22 -8.72 -0.20 -8.16
C ASP A 22 -9.86 0.66 -8.71
N ARG A 23 -9.77 1.98 -8.55
CA ARG A 23 -10.81 2.91 -9.00
C ARG A 23 -10.82 3.13 -10.52
N ASP A 24 -9.65 3.22 -11.15
CA ASP A 24 -9.51 3.55 -12.57
C ASP A 24 -9.23 2.32 -13.47
N GLY A 25 -9.05 1.14 -12.88
CA GLY A 25 -8.66 -0.08 -13.57
C GLY A 25 -7.36 0.09 -14.37
N PRO A 26 -7.29 -0.43 -15.61
CA PRO A 26 -6.10 -0.33 -16.46
C PRO A 26 -5.60 1.10 -16.70
N ARG A 27 -6.47 2.11 -16.63
CA ARG A 27 -6.06 3.52 -16.78
C ARG A 27 -5.24 4.02 -15.59
N GLY A 28 -5.54 3.53 -14.38
CA GLY A 28 -4.79 3.85 -13.17
C GLY A 28 -3.38 3.25 -13.14
N ALA A 29 -3.16 2.16 -13.89
CA ALA A 29 -1.89 1.43 -13.94
C ALA A 29 -0.86 1.99 -14.93
N THR A 30 -1.16 3.07 -15.65
CA THR A 30 -0.30 3.60 -16.74
C THR A 30 1.13 4.00 -16.36
N LEU A 31 1.41 4.18 -15.07
CA LEU A 31 2.73 4.57 -14.53
C LEU A 31 3.33 3.55 -13.57
N VAL A 32 2.76 2.35 -13.50
CA VAL A 32 3.23 1.26 -12.64
C VAL A 32 3.18 -0.04 -13.42
N SER A 33 4.20 -0.87 -13.23
CA SER A 33 4.22 -2.22 -13.76
C SER A 33 3.28 -3.13 -12.97
N GLN A 34 2.92 -4.27 -13.57
CA GLN A 34 2.15 -5.30 -12.88
C GLN A 34 2.84 -5.79 -11.61
N GLN A 35 4.17 -5.95 -11.63
CA GLN A 35 4.95 -6.39 -10.47
C GLN A 35 4.88 -5.37 -9.32
N GLU A 36 4.90 -4.07 -9.63
CA GLU A 36 4.73 -3.03 -8.62
C GLU A 36 3.31 -3.05 -8.04
N VAL A 37 2.29 -3.30 -8.86
CA VAL A 37 0.91 -3.48 -8.39
C VAL A 37 0.79 -4.68 -7.44
N GLU A 38 1.37 -5.81 -7.82
CA GLU A 38 1.41 -7.02 -6.99
C GLU A 38 2.18 -6.79 -5.68
N ALA A 39 3.31 -6.08 -5.73
CA ALA A 39 4.09 -5.72 -4.55
C ALA A 39 3.32 -4.79 -3.61
N MET A 40 2.61 -3.79 -4.14
CA MET A 40 1.73 -2.92 -3.35
C MET A 40 0.61 -3.75 -2.69
N ALA A 41 -0.08 -4.59 -3.46
CA ALA A 41 -1.16 -5.43 -2.95
C ALA A 41 -0.68 -6.40 -1.86
N GLY A 42 0.45 -7.06 -2.10
CA GLY A 42 1.07 -7.98 -1.14
C GLY A 42 1.50 -7.28 0.15
N ALA A 43 2.12 -6.11 0.05
CA ALA A 43 2.48 -5.32 1.22
C ALA A 43 1.24 -4.96 2.05
N LEU A 44 0.18 -4.43 1.43
CA LEU A 44 -1.05 -4.10 2.14
C LEU A 44 -1.69 -5.33 2.79
N ALA A 45 -1.76 -6.45 2.08
CA ALA A 45 -2.31 -7.70 2.60
C ALA A 45 -1.54 -8.22 3.82
N CYS A 46 -0.20 -8.23 3.76
CA CYS A 46 0.66 -8.68 4.88
C CYS A 46 0.50 -7.81 6.14
N PHE A 47 0.20 -6.52 5.97
CA PHE A 47 0.06 -5.57 7.06
C PHE A 47 -1.41 -5.30 7.47
N GLY A 48 -2.37 -6.03 6.90
CA GLY A 48 -3.80 -5.85 7.21
C GLY A 48 -4.35 -4.49 6.77
N LEU A 49 -3.74 -3.87 5.76
CA LEU A 49 -4.10 -2.55 5.26
C LEU A 49 -5.01 -2.66 4.04
N VAL A 50 -5.78 -1.60 3.81
CA VAL A 50 -6.66 -1.48 2.64
C VAL A 50 -6.17 -0.37 1.71
N PRO A 51 -6.46 -0.47 0.39
CA PRO A 51 -6.21 0.61 -0.55
C PRO A 51 -6.92 1.90 -0.14
N ILE A 52 -6.32 3.05 -0.44
CA ILE A 52 -6.88 4.38 -0.16
C ILE A 52 -7.39 4.97 -1.48
N PRO A 53 -8.72 5.04 -1.69
CA PRO A 53 -9.27 5.65 -2.90
C PRO A 53 -8.85 7.11 -3.06
N PRO A 54 -8.76 7.63 -4.29
CA PRO A 54 -8.42 9.03 -4.50
C PRO A 54 -9.42 9.97 -3.81
N GLY A 55 -8.90 10.90 -2.98
CA GLY A 55 -9.70 11.83 -2.19
C GLY A 55 -10.13 11.32 -0.81
N ALA A 56 -9.90 10.04 -0.50
CA ALA A 56 -10.12 9.51 0.85
C ALA A 56 -9.04 9.98 1.83
N ALA A 57 -9.41 10.10 3.10
CA ALA A 57 -8.50 10.39 4.20
C ALA A 57 -7.54 9.21 4.42
N VAL A 58 -6.29 9.52 4.80
CA VAL A 58 -5.34 8.50 5.29
C VAL A 58 -5.63 8.29 6.76
N PRO A 59 -5.77 7.04 7.24
CA PRO A 59 -5.87 6.78 8.67
C PRO A 59 -4.61 7.28 9.40
N ASP A 60 -4.79 7.96 10.54
CA ASP A 60 -3.66 8.50 11.33
C ASP A 60 -2.79 7.40 11.97
N THR A 61 -3.27 6.15 11.98
CA THR A 61 -2.55 5.01 12.57
C THR A 61 -2.78 3.76 11.73
N LEU A 62 -1.68 3.15 11.28
CA LEU A 62 -1.68 1.82 10.68
C LEU A 62 -1.52 0.80 11.81
N ILE A 63 -2.57 0.02 12.09
CA ILE A 63 -2.50 -1.04 13.09
C ILE A 63 -1.79 -2.23 12.44
N ILE A 64 -0.47 -2.32 12.64
CA ILE A 64 0.30 -3.51 12.29
C ILE A 64 0.38 -4.36 13.56
N ALA A 65 -0.58 -5.28 13.74
CA ALA A 65 -0.47 -6.32 14.76
C ALA A 65 0.26 -7.52 14.14
N THR A 66 1.58 -7.59 14.33
CA THR A 66 2.31 -8.84 14.11
C THR A 66 2.20 -9.66 15.40
N GLU A 67 1.40 -10.72 15.40
CA GLU A 67 1.51 -11.72 16.46
C GLU A 67 2.91 -12.34 16.40
N GLU A 68 3.67 -12.28 17.48
CA GLU A 68 4.91 -13.06 17.58
C GLU A 68 4.54 -14.56 17.53
N PRO A 69 5.24 -15.37 16.72
CA PRO A 69 4.95 -16.80 16.66
C PRO A 69 5.14 -17.40 18.05
N ILE A 70 4.07 -18.00 18.58
CA ILE A 70 4.10 -18.78 19.82
C ILE A 70 5.11 -19.90 19.61
N THR A 71 6.26 -19.81 20.29
CA THR A 71 7.35 -20.79 20.26
C THR A 71 7.01 -22.02 21.08
#